data_AF-A0A1F8NGT8-F1
#
_entry.id   AF-A0A1F8NGT8-F1
#
_cell.length_a   1.000
_cell.length_b   1.000
_cell.length_c   1.000
_cell.angle_alpha   90.00
_cell.angle_beta   90.00
_cell.angle_gamma   90.00
#
_symmetry.space_group_name_H-M   'P 1'
#
loop_
_entity.id
_entity.type
_entity.pdbx_description
1 polymer ?
#
loop_
_entity_poly.entity_id
_entity_poly.type
_entity_poly.pdbx_seq_one_letter_code
_entity_poly.pdbx_strand_id
1 'polypeptide(L)'
;MANVNFALDFILVGAAIWMVLAVRGLGGIVGKTLGLITIGAIVTGLAHLLATLQHRLFPIEPTVESFIHRTVVLVGFVLLVMGFQQIRQLRA
;
A
#
# COMPACT_ATOMS: atom_id res chain seq x y z
N MET A 1 -14.95 -11.19 -14.11
CA MET A 1 -13.80 -10.29 -13.87
C MET A 1 -13.97 -9.47 -12.59
N ALA A 2 -15.01 -8.65 -12.43
CA ALA A 2 -15.17 -7.76 -11.26
C ALA A 2 -15.13 -8.44 -9.88
N ASN A 3 -15.68 -9.66 -9.74
CA ASN A 3 -15.63 -10.42 -8.47
C ASN A 3 -14.25 -11.01 -8.18
N VAL A 4 -13.48 -11.31 -9.22
CA VAL A 4 -12.11 -11.81 -9.09
C VAL A 4 -11.20 -10.68 -8.64
N ASN A 5 -11.29 -9.50 -9.27
CA ASN A 5 -10.52 -8.32 -8.87
C ASN A 5 -10.79 -7.95 -7.40
N PHE A 6 -12.07 -7.96 -6.99
CA PHE A 6 -12.44 -7.70 -5.60
C PHE A 6 -11.82 -8.70 -4.61
N ALA A 7 -11.82 -10.01 -4.94
CA ALA A 7 -11.17 -11.01 -4.10
C ALA A 7 -9.65 -10.81 -4.04
N LEU A 8 -9.02 -10.48 -5.18
CA LEU A 8 -7.58 -10.19 -5.24
C LEU A 8 -7.21 -8.95 -4.42
N ASP A 9 -8.01 -7.90 -4.43
CA ASP A 9 -7.78 -6.69 -3.64
C ASP A 9 -7.85 -6.97 -2.13
N PHE A 10 -8.79 -7.82 -1.70
CA PHE A 10 -8.87 -8.29 -0.32
C PHE A 10 -7.62 -9.08 0.09
N ILE A 11 -7.16 -9.98 -0.78
CA ILE A 11 -5.93 -10.75 -0.54
C ILE A 11 -4.72 -9.81 -0.47
N LEU A 12 -4.64 -8.82 -1.37
CA LEU A 12 -3.57 -7.84 -1.45
C LEU A 12 -3.50 -6.98 -0.18
N VAL A 13 -4.64 -6.46 0.30
CA VAL A 13 -4.71 -5.74 1.59
C VAL A 13 -4.36 -6.66 2.75
N GLY A 14 -4.85 -7.91 2.76
CA GLY A 14 -4.52 -8.91 3.76
C GLY A 14 -3.02 -9.21 3.83
N ALA A 15 -2.37 -9.35 2.67
CA ALA A 15 -0.93 -9.53 2.56
C ALA A 15 -0.16 -8.31 3.09
N ALA A 16 -0.61 -7.09 2.78
CA ALA A 16 0.00 -5.87 3.29
C ALA A 16 -0.14 -5.75 4.83
N ILE A 17 -1.28 -6.17 5.40
CA ILE A 17 -1.45 -6.25 6.85
C ILE A 17 -0.54 -7.33 7.45
N TRP A 18 -0.41 -8.49 6.80
CA TRP A 18 0.48 -9.56 7.23
C TRP A 18 1.94 -9.11 7.30
N MET A 19 2.37 -8.23 6.39
CA MET A 19 3.71 -7.63 6.45
C MET A 19 3.97 -6.91 7.78
N VAL A 20 2.95 -6.31 8.42
CA VAL A 20 3.09 -5.71 9.76
C VAL A 20 3.51 -6.76 10.76
N LEU A 21 2.84 -7.91 10.75
CA LEU A 21 3.17 -9.01 11.66
C LEU A 21 4.56 -9.58 11.36
N ALA A 22 4.93 -9.69 10.09
CA ALA A 22 6.24 -10.20 9.68
C ALA A 22 7.40 -9.31 10.13
N VAL A 23 7.21 -7.98 10.16
CA VAL A 23 8.25 -7.02 10.60
C VAL A 23 8.20 -6.73 12.10
N ARG A 24 7.15 -7.18 12.82
CA ARG A 24 7.07 -7.04 14.29
C ARG A 24 8.18 -7.85 14.94
N GLY A 25 8.94 -7.19 15.82
CA GLY A 25 10.09 -7.78 16.52
C GLY A 25 11.44 -7.36 15.93
N LEU A 26 11.46 -6.75 14.75
CA LEU A 26 12.65 -6.09 14.23
C LEU A 26 12.83 -4.76 14.98
N GLY A 27 13.87 -4.67 15.80
CA GLY A 27 14.22 -3.47 16.55
C GLY A 27 15.10 -2.50 15.77
N GLY A 28 15.32 -1.33 16.37
CA GLY A 28 16.26 -0.33 15.86
C GLY A 28 15.87 0.25 14.49
N ILE A 29 16.88 0.67 13.75
CA ILE A 29 16.70 1.38 12.48
C ILE A 29 16.17 0.47 11.36
N VAL A 30 16.50 -0.83 11.38
CA VAL A 30 15.97 -1.82 10.44
C VAL A 30 14.46 -1.98 10.63
N GLY A 31 13.99 -2.10 11.88
CA GLY A 31 12.57 -2.15 12.20
C GLY A 31 11.81 -0.91 11.78
N LYS A 32 12.35 0.28 12.07
CA LYS A 32 11.76 1.57 11.66
C LYS A 32 11.65 1.67 10.13
N THR A 33 12.69 1.23 9.44
CA THR A 33 12.75 1.28 7.97
C THR A 33 11.76 0.32 7.33
N LEU A 34 11.75 -0.95 7.76
CA LEU A 34 10.80 -1.95 7.27
C LEU A 34 9.36 -1.58 7.65
N GLY A 35 9.15 -0.95 8.81
CA GLY A 35 7.87 -0.38 9.18
C GLY A 35 7.38 0.67 8.17
N LEU A 36 8.25 1.58 7.72
CA LEU A 36 7.91 2.59 6.72
C LEU A 36 7.54 1.95 5.36
N ILE A 37 8.30 0.94 4.94
CA ILE A 37 8.02 0.15 3.73
C ILE A 37 6.65 -0.54 3.85
N THR A 38 6.39 -1.18 4.99
CA THR A 38 5.10 -1.85 5.25
C THR A 38 3.93 -0.86 5.22
N ILE A 39 4.08 0.35 5.78
CA ILE A 39 3.05 1.39 5.68
C ILE A 39 2.80 1.76 4.21
N GLY A 40 3.87 1.94 3.41
CA GLY A 40 3.75 2.18 1.97
C GLY A 40 2.97 1.08 1.26
N ALA A 41 3.28 -0.19 1.54
CA ALA A 41 2.59 -1.34 0.98
C ALA A 41 1.10 -1.37 1.35
N ILE A 42 0.75 -1.06 2.61
CA ILE A 42 -0.64 -0.95 3.06
C ILE A 42 -1.38 0.15 2.30
N VAL A 43 -0.78 1.34 2.18
CA VAL A 43 -1.39 2.46 1.45
C VAL A 43 -1.64 2.08 -0.01
N THR A 44 -0.67 1.46 -0.68
CA THR A 44 -0.87 0.98 -2.06
C THR A 44 -1.98 -0.06 -2.14
N GLY A 45 -2.05 -1.00 -1.19
CA GLY A 45 -3.06 -2.04 -1.22
C GLY A 45 -4.47 -1.52 -0.98
N LEU A 46 -4.61 -0.59 -0.04
CA LEU A 46 -5.87 0.09 0.21
C LEU A 46 -6.34 0.90 -1.01
N ALA A 47 -5.44 1.48 -1.80
CA ALA A 47 -5.81 2.22 -3.00
C ALA A 47 -6.52 1.35 -4.06
N HIS A 48 -6.12 0.08 -4.18
CA HIS A 48 -6.78 -0.89 -5.06
C HIS A 48 -8.18 -1.25 -4.53
N LEU A 49 -8.26 -1.60 -3.24
CA LEU A 49 -9.54 -1.95 -2.62
C LEU A 49 -10.53 -0.78 -2.64
N LEU A 50 -10.05 0.45 -2.42
CA LEU A 50 -10.86 1.67 -2.51
C LEU A 50 -11.42 1.86 -3.91
N ALA A 51 -10.60 1.72 -4.97
CA ALA A 51 -11.08 1.86 -6.34
C ALA A 51 -12.19 0.84 -6.66
N THR A 52 -11.98 -0.43 -6.30
CA THR A 52 -12.99 -1.47 -6.54
C THR A 52 -14.26 -1.27 -5.71
N LEU A 53 -14.14 -0.81 -4.47
CA LEU A 53 -15.31 -0.50 -3.61
C LEU A 53 -16.06 0.74 -4.10
N GLN A 54 -15.34 1.78 -4.49
CA GLN A 54 -15.91 3.03 -4.98
C GLN A 54 -16.74 2.77 -6.24
N HIS A 55 -16.20 2.00 -7.18
CA HIS A 55 -16.94 1.62 -8.39
C HIS A 55 -18.25 0.85 -8.09
N ARG A 56 -18.32 0.12 -6.96
CA ARG A 56 -19.50 -0.67 -6.56
C ARG A 56 -20.51 0.11 -5.72
N LEU A 57 -20.04 0.95 -4.79
CA LEU A 57 -20.88 1.59 -3.76
C LEU A 57 -21.19 3.05 -4.08
N PHE A 58 -20.23 3.77 -4.66
CA PHE A 58 -20.30 5.21 -4.91
C PHE A 58 -19.65 5.55 -6.26
N PRO A 59 -20.28 5.17 -7.38
CA PRO A 59 -19.72 5.43 -8.70
C PRO A 59 -19.62 6.95 -8.92
N ILE A 60 -18.39 7.43 -9.12
CA ILE A 60 -18.10 8.82 -9.47
C ILE A 60 -17.60 8.90 -10.91
N GLU A 61 -17.30 10.12 -11.37
CA GLU A 61 -16.72 10.34 -12.69
C GLU A 61 -15.38 9.56 -12.85
N PRO A 62 -15.19 8.79 -13.95
CA PRO A 62 -13.99 7.94 -14.12
C PRO A 62 -12.65 8.69 -14.09
N THR A 63 -12.66 9.96 -14.51
CA THR A 63 -11.49 10.84 -14.50
C THR A 63 -11.04 11.14 -13.07
N VAL A 64 -12.00 11.48 -12.20
CA VAL A 64 -11.79 11.77 -10.78
C VAL A 64 -11.38 10.49 -10.03
N GLU A 65 -12.02 9.35 -10.31
CA GLU A 65 -11.65 8.05 -9.74
C GLU A 65 -10.18 7.71 -10.05
N SER A 66 -9.78 7.82 -11.32
CA SER A 66 -8.40 7.55 -11.73
C SER A 66 -7.40 8.51 -11.09
N PHE A 67 -7.76 9.78 -10.97
CA PHE A 67 -6.93 10.79 -10.32
C PHE A 67 -6.70 10.49 -8.83
N ILE A 68 -7.77 10.18 -8.09
CA ILE A 68 -7.70 9.82 -6.67
C ILE A 68 -6.83 8.56 -6.49
N HIS A 69 -7.12 7.50 -7.26
CA HIS A 69 -6.37 6.25 -7.18
C HIS A 69 -4.86 6.47 -7.40
N ARG A 70 -4.48 7.19 -8.46
CA ARG A 70 -3.07 7.50 -8.77
C ARG A 70 -2.40 8.30 -7.67
N THR A 71 -3.11 9.25 -7.07
CA THR A 71 -2.58 10.07 -5.98
C THR A 71 -2.28 9.23 -4.75
N VAL A 72 -3.21 8.35 -4.35
CA VAL A 72 -3.01 7.47 -3.18
C VAL A 72 -1.88 6.46 -3.44
N VAL A 73 -1.84 5.86 -4.64
CA VAL A 73 -0.77 4.93 -5.03
C VAL A 73 0.59 5.64 -5.04
N LEU A 74 0.66 6.87 -5.55
CA LEU A 74 1.89 7.68 -5.54
C LEU A 74 2.39 7.92 -4.12
N VAL A 75 1.52 8.27 -3.17
CA VAL A 75 1.89 8.42 -1.75
C VAL A 75 2.46 7.10 -1.20
N GLY A 76 1.83 5.97 -1.52
CA GLY A 76 2.34 4.64 -1.16
C GLY A 76 3.75 4.39 -1.71
N PHE A 77 4.00 4.70 -2.98
CA PHE A 77 5.34 4.58 -3.58
C PHE A 77 6.37 5.52 -2.96
N VAL A 78 6.01 6.75 -2.60
CA VAL A 78 6.91 7.68 -1.91
C VAL A 78 7.34 7.10 -0.56
N LEU A 79 6.42 6.52 0.21
CA LEU A 79 6.74 5.85 1.48
C LEU A 79 7.69 4.66 1.29
N LEU A 80 7.45 3.84 0.26
CA LEU A 80 8.34 2.74 -0.10
C LEU A 80 9.75 3.26 -0.43
N VAL A 81 9.86 4.28 -1.29
CA VAL A 81 11.15 4.89 -1.67
C VAL A 81 11.88 5.43 -0.45
N MET A 82 11.20 6.17 0.43
CA MET A 82 11.79 6.69 1.67
C MET A 82 12.30 5.56 2.57
N GLY A 83 11.56 4.44 2.65
CA GLY A 83 12.00 3.24 3.34
C GLY A 83 13.27 2.65 2.73
N PHE A 84 13.28 2.38 1.43
CA PHE A 84 14.47 1.84 0.76
C PHE A 84 15.69 2.77 0.83
N GLN A 85 15.50 4.09 0.80
CA GLN A 85 16.57 5.06 1.00
C GLN A 85 17.21 4.95 2.38
N GLN A 86 16.41 4.72 3.43
CA GLN A 86 16.96 4.47 4.77
C GLN A 86 17.80 3.18 4.80
N ILE A 87 17.35 2.10 4.13
CA ILE A 87 18.17 0.87 4.02
C ILE A 87 19.51 1.16 3.36
N ARG A 88 19.52 1.95 2.28
CA ARG A 88 20.75 2.33 1.57
C ARG A 88 21.74 3.06 2.48
N GLN A 89 21.25 3.92 3.37
CA GLN A 89 22.09 4.65 4.32
C GLN A 89 22.69 3.76 5.41
N LEU A 90 22.07 2.60 5.72
CA LEU A 90 22.61 1.63 6.67
C LEU A 90 23.77 0.81 6.13
N ARG A 91 23.92 0.79 4.80
CA ARG A 91 24.94 0.00 4.11
C ARG A 91 26.18 0.84 3.74
N ALA A 92 26.11 2.16 3.93
CA ALA A 92 27.20 3.11 3.73
C ALA A 92 27.91 3.38 5.05
#